data_AF-A0A838XSF6-F1
#
_entry.id   AF-A0A838XSF6-F1
#
_cell.length_a   1.000
_cell.length_b   1.000
_cell.length_c   1.000
_cell.angle_alpha   90.00
_cell.angle_beta   90.00
_cell.angle_gamma   90.00
#
_symmetry.space_group_name_H-M   'P 1'
#
loop_
_entity.id
_entity.type
_entity.pdbx_description
1 polymer ?
#
loop_
_entity_poly.entity_id
_entity_poly.type
_entity_poly.pdbx_seq_one_letter_code
_entity_poly.pdbx_strand_id
1 'polypeptide(L)' 'GSAVAVAGDVSRTDQIEKLVAAAEESFGPVDIYFANAGVGGGGGPPPPPEGRGPPHPASTAR' A
#
# COMPACT_ATOMS: atom_id res chain seq x y z
N GLY A 1 -0.42 -21.13 7.44
CA GLY A 1 -0.89 -20.51 6.18
C GLY A 1 0.24 -20.51 5.19
N SER A 2 -0.08 -20.56 3.90
CA SER A 2 0.89 -20.42 2.79
C SER A 2 0.82 -19.01 2.20
N ALA A 3 1.89 -18.55 1.54
CA ALA A 3 1.95 -17.26 0.86
C ALA A 3 2.82 -17.35 -0.40
N VAL A 4 2.47 -16.57 -1.42
CA VAL A 4 3.25 -16.41 -2.66
C VAL A 4 3.58 -14.94 -2.86
N ALA A 5 4.79 -14.64 -3.32
CA ALA A 5 5.24 -13.28 -3.61
C ALA A 5 5.48 -13.14 -5.12
N VAL A 6 4.91 -12.09 -5.70
CA VAL A 6 5.07 -11.76 -7.12
C VAL A 6 5.58 -10.32 -7.20
N ALA A 7 6.75 -10.12 -7.81
CA ALA A 7 7.29 -8.79 -8.06
C ALA A 7 6.57 -8.17 -9.27
N GLY A 8 6.19 -6.90 -9.18
CA GLY A 8 5.54 -6.18 -10.27
C GLY A 8 5.32 -4.70 -9.94
N ASP A 9 5.21 -3.88 -10.98
CA ASP A 9 4.80 -2.47 -10.87
C ASP A 9 3.27 -2.40 -10.89
N VAL A 10 2.67 -2.20 -9.72
CA VAL A 10 1.21 -2.13 -9.54
C VAL A 10 0.58 -0.82 -10.02
N SER A 11 1.36 0.07 -10.66
CA SER A 11 0.80 1.15 -11.49
C SER A 11 0.40 0.67 -12.89
N ARG A 12 0.82 -0.54 -13.29
CA ARG A 12 0.53 -1.12 -14.61
C ARG A 12 -0.53 -2.22 -14.53
N THR A 13 -1.58 -2.10 -15.34
CA THR A 13 -2.68 -3.08 -15.40
C THR A 13 -2.20 -4.50 -15.71
N ASP A 14 -1.27 -4.67 -16.66
CA ASP A 14 -0.75 -5.99 -17.04
C ASP A 14 -0.01 -6.70 -15.91
N GLN A 15 0.49 -5.95 -14.92
CA GLN A 15 1.14 -6.53 -13.75
C GLN A 15 0.12 -6.90 -12.66
N ILE A 16 -0.96 -6.12 -12.52
CA ILE A 16 -2.08 -6.45 -11.62
C ILE A 16 -2.77 -7.74 -12.06
N GLU A 17 -3.00 -7.92 -13.37
CA GLU A 17 -3.59 -9.15 -13.92
C GLU A 17 -2.76 -10.38 -13.58
N LYS A 18 -1.41 -10.29 -13.66
CA LYS A 18 -0.50 -11.37 -13.28
C LYS A 18 -0.56 -11.70 -11.79
N LEU A 19 -0.71 -10.68 -10.93
CA LEU A 19 -0.87 -10.86 -9.48
C LEU A 19 -2.16 -11.63 -9.17
N VAL A 20 -3.27 -11.28 -9.80
CA VAL A 20 -4.55 -11.96 -9.62
C VAL A 20 -4.45 -13.41 -10.12
N ALA A 21 -3.92 -13.63 -11.32
CA ALA A 21 -3.76 -14.98 -11.87
C ALA A 21 -2.90 -15.89 -10.97
N ALA A 22 -1.80 -15.37 -10.42
CA ALA A 22 -0.95 -16.13 -9.50
C ALA A 22 -1.65 -16.49 -8.18
N ALA A 23 -2.49 -15.58 -7.66
CA ALA A 23 -3.32 -15.85 -6.48
C ALA A 23 -4.37 -16.92 -6.78
N GLU A 24 -5.04 -16.82 -7.93
CA GLU A 24 -6.05 -17.80 -8.37
C GLU A 24 -5.47 -19.20 -8.60
N GLU A 25 -4.31 -19.29 -9.24
CA GLU A 25 -3.61 -20.56 -9.46
C GLU A 25 -3.18 -21.20 -8.12
N SER A 26 -2.76 -20.39 -7.15
CA SER A 26 -2.23 -20.89 -5.88
C SER A 26 -3.31 -21.23 -4.86
N PHE A 27 -4.43 -20.49 -4.86
CA PHE A 27 -5.40 -20.50 -3.75
C PHE A 27 -6.87 -20.61 -4.20
N GLY A 28 -7.16 -20.47 -5.50
CA GLY A 28 -8.53 -20.33 -6.00
C GLY A 28 -8.99 -18.86 -6.07
N PRO A 29 -10.28 -18.63 -6.38
CA PRO A 29 -10.82 -17.30 -6.69
C PRO A 29 -10.50 -16.23 -5.64
N VAL A 30 -10.24 -14.99 -6.08
CA VAL A 30 -9.98 -13.86 -5.19
C VAL A 30 -11.31 -13.24 -4.72
N ASP A 31 -11.59 -13.33 -3.42
CA ASP A 31 -12.78 -12.69 -2.83
C ASP A 31 -12.56 -11.20 -2.53
N ILE A 32 -11.35 -10.84 -2.06
CA ILE A 32 -11.02 -9.48 -1.62
C ILE A 32 -9.63 -9.10 -2.12
N TYR A 33 -9.52 -7.89 -2.69
CA TYR A 33 -8.28 -7.30 -3.16
C TYR A 33 -7.96 -6.00 -2.40
N PHE A 34 -6.72 -5.84 -1.94
CA PHE A 34 -6.27 -4.66 -1.20
C PHE A 34 -5.29 -3.81 -2.03
N ALA A 35 -5.76 -2.69 -2.56
CA ALA A 35 -4.96 -1.74 -3.34
C ALA A 35 -4.27 -0.70 -2.45
N ASN A 36 -3.30 -1.15 -1.63
CA ASN A 36 -2.64 -0.29 -0.63
C ASN A 36 -1.30 0.30 -1.09
N ALA A 37 -0.87 0.02 -2.32
CA ALA A 37 0.36 0.59 -2.85
C ALA A 37 0.19 2.10 -3.00
N GLY A 38 0.99 2.86 -2.25
CA GLY A 38 1.01 4.31 -2.37
C GLY A 38 1.50 4.69 -3.77
N VAL A 39 0.74 5.52 -4.47
CA VAL A 39 1.27 6.25 -5.62
C VAL A 39 2.17 7.37 -5.10
N GLY A 40 3.35 7.56 -5.68
CA GLY A 40 4.38 8.51 -5.23
C GLY A 40 4.02 10.00 -5.33
N GLY A 41 2.79 10.39 -5.02
CA GLY A 41 2.38 11.75 -4.70
C GLY A 41 1.76 11.72 -3.30
N GLY A 42 2.50 12.16 -2.29
CA GLY A 42 2.10 12.09 -0.87
C GLY A 42 0.76 12.76 -0.60
N GLY A 43 -0.33 12.02 -0.79
CA GLY A 43 -1.70 12.46 -0.62
C GLY A 43 -2.26 12.02 0.73
N GLY A 44 -1.48 12.20 1.80
CA GLY A 44 -2.15 12.48 3.07
C GLY A 44 -3.02 13.74 2.89
N PRO A 45 -4.07 13.94 3.70
CA PRO A 45 -4.71 15.24 3.75
C PRO A 45 -3.64 16.33 3.87
N PRO A 46 -3.83 17.51 3.25
CA PRO A 46 -2.89 18.60 3.42
C PRO A 46 -2.65 18.80 4.92
N PRO A 47 -1.42 19.14 5.34
CA PRO A 47 -1.19 19.43 6.74
C PRO A 47 -2.22 20.46 7.19
N PRO A 48 -2.75 20.36 8.42
CA PRO A 48 -3.67 21.35 8.94
C PRO A 48 -3.07 22.75 8.73
N PRO A 49 -3.87 23.78 8.42
CA PRO A 49 -3.35 25.13 8.26
C PRO A 49 -2.46 25.46 9.46
N GLU A 50 -1.23 25.91 9.20
CA GLU A 50 -0.22 26.14 10.23
C GLU A 50 -0.68 27.23 11.22
N GLY A 51 -1.48 26.85 12.20
CA GLY A 51 -1.59 27.51 13.48
C GLY A 51 -0.61 26.82 14.40
N ARG A 52 0.44 27.53 14.82
CA ARG A 52 1.52 27.06 15.71
C ARG A 52 0.96 26.37 16.96
N GLY A 53 0.71 25.06 16.87
CA GLY A 53 0.51 24.21 18.02
C GLY A 53 1.81 24.14 18.83
N PRO A 54 1.74 23.87 20.15
CA PRO A 54 2.95 23.71 20.94
C PRO A 54 3.81 22.59 20.35
N PRO A 55 5.15 22.70 20.36
CA PRO A 55 6.02 21.69 19.78
C PRO A 55 5.73 20.32 20.41
N HIS A 56 5.49 19.31 19.56
CA HIS A 56 5.42 17.92 20.01
C HIS A 56 6.76 17.56 20.67
N PRO A 57 6.78 16.93 21.86
CA PRO A 57 8.02 16.48 22.45
C PRO A 57 8.69 15.47 21.51
N ALA A 58 9.98 15.67 21.23
CA ALA A 58 10.77 14.74 20.45
C ALA A 58 10.70 13.35 21.12
N SER A 59 10.17 12.37 20.39
CA SER A 59 10.26 10.98 20.80
C SER A 59 11.71 10.54 20.65
N THR A 60 12.46 10.57 21.74
CA THR A 60 13.71 9.81 21.86
C THR A 60 13.34 8.33 21.91
N ALA A 61 13.26 7.70 20.74
CA ALA A 61 13.36 6.26 20.63
C ALA A 61 14.81 5.85 20.94
N ARG A 62 14.95 4.93 21.88
CA ARG A 62 16.21 4.22 22.19
C ARG A 62 16.56 3.24 21.08
#